data_AF-A0A530HEA5-F1
#
_entry.id   AF-A0A530HEA5-F1
#
_cell.length_a   1.000
_cell.length_b   1.000
_cell.length_c   1.000
_cell.angle_alpha   90.00
_cell.angle_beta   90.00
_cell.angle_gamma   90.00
#
_symmetry.space_group_name_H-M   'P 1'
#
loop_
_entity.id
_entity.type
_entity.pdbx_description
1 polymer ?
#
loop_
_entity_poly.entity_id
_entity_poly.type
_entity_poly.pdbx_seq_one_letter_code
_entity_poly.pdbx_strand_id
1 'polypeptide(L)'
;MRNPYVDIFRAPGTKGFATAAFARLPIAMAPIGIVAMLSQTHGEYWLAGAVSATYALVNAFLSPQVSRLVDRRGQTAIAAPMTLVSALAFVTLIIAANRHWPAWTLFGSALLAAAMPSIPALVRARWTEIFHDRPELNTAFAFESAADELVYVAGASLSVGLSAALFPEAGMVVSTLLLALGSAAFLLQRSSEPPIRPAEHGATGSAIRLRAVQI
;
A
#
# COMPACT_ATOMS: atom_id res chain seq x y z
N MET A 1 -30.93 18.19 -0.41
CA MET A 1 -29.65 18.18 -1.17
C MET A 1 -29.16 16.74 -1.20
N ARG A 2 -28.89 16.15 -2.37
CA ARG A 2 -28.36 14.77 -2.45
C ARG A 2 -26.92 14.75 -1.94
N ASN A 3 -26.57 13.76 -1.13
CA ASN A 3 -25.21 13.60 -0.63
C ASN A 3 -24.31 13.12 -1.79
N PRO A 4 -23.36 13.94 -2.28
CA PRO A 4 -22.51 13.59 -3.42
C PRO A 4 -21.66 12.33 -3.17
N TYR A 5 -21.39 11.98 -1.91
CA TYR A 5 -20.71 10.73 -1.56
C TYR A 5 -21.57 9.49 -1.82
N VAL A 6 -22.90 9.59 -1.78
CA VAL A 6 -23.78 8.45 -2.10
C VAL A 6 -23.82 8.22 -3.62
N ASP A 7 -23.69 9.29 -4.40
CA ASP A 7 -23.77 9.23 -5.85
C ASP A 7 -22.54 8.53 -6.47
N ILE A 8 -21.35 8.67 -5.88
CA ILE A 8 -20.15 7.94 -6.35
C ILE A 8 -20.27 6.41 -6.18
N PHE A 9 -21.02 5.92 -5.18
CA PHE A 9 -21.22 4.48 -4.94
C PHE A 9 -22.35 3.84 -5.75
N ARG A 10 -23.02 4.61 -6.62
CA ARG A 10 -24.06 4.10 -7.52
C ARG A 10 -23.48 3.46 -8.79
N ALA A 11 -22.26 3.81 -9.16
CA ALA A 11 -21.61 3.20 -10.32
C ALA A 11 -21.28 1.72 -10.01
N PRO A 12 -21.53 0.78 -10.95
CA PRO A 12 -21.23 -0.63 -10.75
C PRO A 12 -19.75 -0.86 -10.39
N GLY A 13 -19.46 -1.77 -9.44
CA GLY A 13 -18.09 -2.11 -9.02
C GLY A 13 -17.47 -1.21 -7.94
N THR A 14 -17.98 0.01 -7.74
CA THR A 14 -17.44 0.98 -6.77
C THR A 14 -17.45 0.50 -5.33
N LYS A 15 -18.52 -0.17 -4.90
CA LYS A 15 -18.61 -0.75 -3.55
C LYS A 15 -17.58 -1.86 -3.31
N GLY A 16 -17.25 -2.64 -4.33
CA GLY A 16 -16.35 -3.79 -4.23
C GLY A 16 -14.91 -3.39 -3.99
N PHE A 17 -14.41 -2.38 -4.71
CA PHE A 17 -13.05 -1.91 -4.49
C PHE A 17 -12.96 -0.88 -3.35
N ALA A 18 -14.05 -0.20 -3.00
CA ALA A 18 -14.09 0.68 -1.83
C ALA A 18 -14.04 -0.10 -0.51
N THR A 19 -14.68 -1.27 -0.42
CA THR A 19 -14.52 -2.17 0.74
C THR A 19 -13.12 -2.76 0.82
N ALA A 20 -12.33 -2.73 -0.27
CA ALA A 20 -10.91 -3.04 -0.23
C ALA A 20 -10.07 -1.94 0.47
N ALA A 21 -10.68 -0.90 1.05
CA ALA A 21 -10.00 0.06 1.92
C ALA A 21 -9.21 -0.61 3.06
N PHE A 22 -9.67 -1.76 3.57
CA PHE A 22 -8.92 -2.54 4.57
C PHE A 22 -7.57 -3.05 4.04
N ALA A 23 -7.44 -3.27 2.74
CA ALA A 23 -6.17 -3.69 2.11
C ALA A 23 -5.11 -2.57 2.12
N ARG A 24 -5.45 -1.35 2.54
CA ARG A 24 -4.54 -0.21 2.68
C ARG A 24 -3.86 -0.15 4.05
N LEU A 25 -4.46 -0.78 5.07
CA LEU A 25 -3.93 -0.80 6.44
C LEU A 25 -2.46 -1.23 6.55
N PRO A 26 -1.97 -2.23 5.78
CA PRO A 26 -0.57 -2.66 5.88
C PRO A 26 0.45 -1.54 5.63
N ILE A 27 0.12 -0.55 4.80
CA ILE A 27 1.02 0.57 4.48
C ILE A 27 1.32 1.42 5.72
N ALA A 28 0.31 1.58 6.58
CA ALA A 28 0.41 2.34 7.82
C ALA A 28 0.91 1.48 8.98
N MET A 29 0.51 0.20 9.00
CA MET A 29 0.89 -0.73 10.06
C MET A 29 2.36 -1.12 10.00
N ALA A 30 2.94 -1.32 8.81
CA ALA A 30 4.28 -1.90 8.66
C ALA A 30 5.40 -1.05 9.31
N PRO A 31 5.57 0.26 9.06
CA PRO A 31 6.67 1.02 9.66
C PRO A 31 6.64 0.99 11.19
N ILE A 32 5.47 1.21 11.78
CA ILE A 32 5.29 1.26 13.24
C ILE A 32 5.31 -0.15 13.84
N GLY A 33 4.77 -1.14 13.14
CA GLY A 33 4.81 -2.54 13.56
C GLY A 33 6.23 -3.10 13.61
N ILE A 34 7.09 -2.73 12.64
CA ILE A 34 8.52 -3.05 12.67
C ILE A 34 9.17 -2.48 13.93
N VAL A 35 8.90 -1.20 14.24
CA VAL A 35 9.47 -0.56 15.43
C VAL A 35 8.99 -1.26 16.70
N ALA A 36 7.67 -1.44 16.85
CA ALA A 36 7.07 -2.03 18.04
C ALA A 36 7.51 -3.48 18.28
N MET A 37 7.64 -4.27 17.22
CA MET A 37 8.11 -5.66 17.29
C MET A 37 9.59 -5.72 17.67
N LEU A 38 10.46 -4.96 16.99
CA LEU A 38 11.90 -5.01 17.21
C LEU A 38 12.30 -4.36 18.54
N SER A 39 11.64 -3.28 18.96
CA SER A 39 11.94 -2.65 20.25
C SER A 39 11.62 -3.57 21.43
N GLN A 40 10.58 -4.39 21.32
CA GLN A 40 10.20 -5.34 22.36
C GLN A 40 11.01 -6.65 22.32
N THR A 41 11.39 -7.14 21.14
CA THR A 41 12.15 -8.40 21.00
C THR A 41 13.65 -8.23 21.22
N HIS A 42 14.24 -7.11 20.78
CA HIS A 42 15.69 -6.86 20.88
C HIS A 42 16.05 -5.91 22.03
N GLY A 43 15.09 -5.15 22.57
CA GLY A 43 15.34 -4.14 23.59
C GLY A 43 16.06 -2.88 23.07
N GLU A 44 16.46 -2.85 21.80
CA GLU A 44 17.25 -1.78 21.20
C GLU A 44 16.41 -0.95 20.21
N TYR A 45 16.08 0.29 20.62
CA TYR A 45 15.30 1.22 19.79
C TYR A 45 16.04 1.71 18.55
N TRP A 46 17.38 1.77 18.58
CA TRP A 46 18.16 2.23 17.43
C TRP A 46 18.02 1.25 16.25
N LEU A 47 18.06 -0.06 16.52
CA LEU A 47 17.93 -1.10 15.50
C LEU A 47 16.50 -1.13 14.94
N ALA A 48 15.51 -1.07 15.83
CA ALA A 48 14.10 -1.00 15.46
C ALA A 48 13.81 0.21 14.54
N GLY A 49 14.31 1.38 14.92
CA GLY A 49 14.20 2.61 14.13
C GLY A 49 14.94 2.51 12.79
N ALA A 50 16.16 1.97 12.76
CA ALA A 50 16.95 1.84 11.55
C ALA A 50 16.32 0.88 10.52
N VAL A 51 15.80 -0.26 10.96
CA VAL A 51 15.12 -1.22 10.07
C VAL A 51 13.81 -0.64 9.52
N SER A 52 13.04 0.04 10.37
CA SER A 52 11.81 0.74 9.95
C SER A 52 12.10 1.88 8.96
N ALA A 53 13.12 2.69 9.23
CA ALA A 53 13.58 3.75 8.33
C ALA A 53 14.05 3.19 6.99
N THR A 54 14.74 2.05 7.00
CA THR A 54 15.16 1.35 5.77
C THR A 54 13.94 0.97 4.94
N TYR A 55 12.94 0.33 5.54
CA TYR A 55 11.68 0.00 4.87
C TYR A 55 11.01 1.26 4.29
N ALA A 56 10.85 2.31 5.11
CA ALA A 56 10.16 3.54 4.69
C ALA A 56 10.87 4.26 3.55
N LEU A 57 12.20 4.40 3.62
CA LEU A 57 13.00 5.03 2.57
C LEU A 57 12.93 4.23 1.27
N VAL A 58 13.16 2.92 1.34
CA VAL A 58 13.11 2.06 0.15
C VAL A 58 11.69 2.10 -0.45
N ASN A 59 10.64 2.05 0.36
CA ASN A 59 9.27 2.10 -0.12
C ASN A 59 8.92 3.46 -0.77
N ALA A 60 9.45 4.57 -0.25
CA ALA A 60 9.31 5.88 -0.87
C ALA A 60 9.92 5.93 -2.29
N PHE A 61 11.05 5.24 -2.51
CA PHE A 61 11.69 5.16 -3.83
C PHE A 61 11.05 4.11 -4.76
N LEU A 62 10.66 2.95 -4.23
CA LEU A 62 10.11 1.83 -5.01
C LEU A 62 8.63 2.03 -5.36
N SER A 63 7.83 2.63 -4.47
CA SER A 63 6.38 2.72 -4.71
C SER A 63 6.01 3.42 -6.03
N PRO A 64 6.65 4.53 -6.47
CA PRO A 64 6.34 5.13 -7.77
C PRO A 64 6.81 4.29 -8.96
N GLN A 65 7.82 3.43 -8.76
CA GLN A 65 8.35 2.54 -9.80
C GLN A 65 7.43 1.34 -9.99
N VAL A 66 6.96 0.75 -8.90
CA VAL A 66 5.97 -0.34 -8.90
C VAL A 66 4.66 0.16 -9.50
N SER A 67 4.17 1.35 -9.13
CA SER A 67 2.97 1.94 -9.74
C SER A 67 3.11 2.11 -11.25
N ARG A 68 4.23 2.68 -11.74
CA ARG A 68 4.50 2.79 -13.18
C ARG A 68 4.56 1.45 -13.89
N LEU A 69 5.06 0.41 -13.21
CA LEU A 69 5.14 -0.92 -13.78
C LEU A 69 3.76 -1.57 -13.89
N VAL A 70 2.92 -1.38 -12.88
CA VAL A 70 1.50 -1.76 -12.89
C VAL A 70 0.78 -1.09 -14.04
N ASP A 71 0.94 0.23 -14.21
CA ASP A 71 0.26 0.97 -15.28
C ASP A 71 0.63 0.43 -16.68
N ARG A 72 1.87 -0.07 -16.86
CA ARG A 72 2.36 -0.61 -18.14
C ARG A 72 2.03 -2.07 -18.39
N ARG A 73 1.99 -2.91 -17.35
CA ARG A 73 1.89 -4.38 -17.46
C ARG A 73 0.57 -4.95 -16.92
N GLY A 74 -0.30 -4.11 -16.38
CA GLY A 74 -1.55 -4.49 -15.75
C GLY A 74 -1.43 -4.64 -14.22
N GLN A 75 -2.56 -4.47 -13.52
CA GLN A 75 -2.61 -4.51 -12.05
C GLN A 75 -2.30 -5.92 -11.56
N THR A 76 -2.95 -6.93 -12.12
CA THR A 76 -2.83 -8.31 -11.65
C THR A 76 -1.44 -8.90 -11.90
N ALA A 77 -0.83 -8.60 -13.05
CA ALA A 77 0.47 -9.15 -13.43
C ALA A 77 1.62 -8.70 -12.52
N ILE A 78 1.52 -7.50 -11.92
CA ILE A 78 2.59 -6.92 -11.09
C ILE A 78 2.24 -6.93 -9.60
N ALA A 79 1.00 -6.61 -9.22
CA ALA A 79 0.64 -6.58 -7.82
C ALA A 79 0.68 -7.99 -7.19
N ALA A 80 0.31 -9.05 -7.91
CA ALA A 80 0.38 -10.42 -7.39
C ALA A 80 1.81 -10.85 -6.98
N PRO A 81 2.84 -10.80 -7.85
CA PRO A 81 4.20 -11.17 -7.47
C PRO A 81 4.80 -10.22 -6.42
N MET A 82 4.51 -8.92 -6.50
CA MET A 82 5.02 -7.95 -5.52
C MET A 82 4.41 -8.17 -4.13
N THR A 83 3.11 -8.48 -4.04
CA THR A 83 2.46 -8.88 -2.78
C THR A 83 3.11 -10.14 -2.22
N LEU A 84 3.37 -11.17 -3.05
CA LEU A 84 4.01 -12.40 -2.60
C LEU A 84 5.42 -12.15 -2.04
N VAL A 85 6.25 -11.41 -2.78
CA VAL A 85 7.60 -11.03 -2.33
C VAL A 85 7.53 -10.29 -1.00
N SER A 86 6.62 -9.34 -0.89
CA SER A 86 6.51 -8.50 0.31
C SER A 86 5.99 -9.28 1.51
N ALA A 87 5.00 -10.17 1.31
CA ALA A 87 4.48 -11.03 2.36
C ALA A 87 5.55 -12.01 2.86
N LEU A 88 6.30 -12.66 1.96
CA LEU A 88 7.41 -13.53 2.33
C LEU A 88 8.53 -12.78 3.05
N ALA A 89 8.83 -11.56 2.62
CA ALA A 89 9.81 -10.71 3.28
C ALA A 89 9.37 -10.30 4.69
N PHE A 90 8.09 -9.96 4.90
CA PHE A 90 7.56 -9.70 6.23
C PHE A 90 7.55 -10.94 7.13
N VAL A 91 7.18 -12.11 6.61
CA VAL A 91 7.28 -13.37 7.36
C VAL A 91 8.74 -13.65 7.75
N THR A 92 9.68 -13.43 6.83
CA THR A 92 11.12 -13.58 7.11
C THR A 92 11.58 -12.61 8.18
N LEU A 93 11.12 -11.35 8.14
CA LEU A 93 11.43 -10.35 9.14
C LEU A 93 10.92 -10.75 10.54
N ILE A 94 9.68 -11.26 10.62
CA ILE A 94 9.07 -11.76 11.86
C ILE A 94 9.87 -12.95 12.44
N ILE A 95 10.26 -13.90 11.59
CA ILE A 95 11.05 -15.06 12.00
C ILE A 95 12.45 -14.63 12.46
N ALA A 96 13.11 -13.76 11.69
CA ALA A 96 14.44 -13.25 11.99
C ALA A 96 14.45 -12.49 13.33
N ALA A 97 13.38 -11.74 13.62
CA ALA A 97 13.21 -11.05 14.90
C ALA A 97 13.14 -12.01 16.10
N ASN A 98 12.49 -13.17 15.93
CA ASN A 98 12.31 -14.17 16.99
C ASN A 98 13.50 -15.12 17.17
N ARG A 99 14.28 -15.34 16.11
CA ARG A 99 15.38 -16.31 16.10
C ARG A 99 16.76 -15.67 16.30
N HIS A 100 16.81 -14.38 16.64
CA HIS A 100 18.04 -13.60 16.81
C HIS A 100 19.02 -13.80 15.64
N TRP A 101 18.48 -13.75 14.43
CA TRP A 101 19.31 -13.82 13.23
C TRP A 101 20.22 -12.59 13.14
N PRO A 102 21.32 -12.68 12.36
CA PRO A 102 22.22 -11.54 12.18
C PRO A 102 21.45 -10.29 11.71
N ALA A 103 21.80 -9.11 12.23
CA ALA A 103 21.06 -7.87 11.97
C ALA A 103 20.83 -7.58 10.47
N TRP A 104 21.77 -7.97 9.59
CA TRP A 104 21.65 -7.79 8.14
C TRP A 104 20.40 -8.49 7.55
N THR A 105 19.90 -9.56 8.15
CA THR A 105 18.68 -10.25 7.68
C THR A 105 17.44 -9.39 7.91
N LEU A 106 17.42 -8.57 8.98
CA LEU A 106 16.34 -7.64 9.26
C LEU A 106 16.29 -6.54 8.19
N PHE A 107 17.44 -5.96 7.87
CA PHE A 107 17.56 -4.95 6.81
C PHE A 107 17.22 -5.51 5.43
N GLY A 108 17.73 -6.70 5.09
CA GLY A 108 17.43 -7.37 3.82
C GLY A 108 15.94 -7.69 3.67
N SER A 109 15.31 -8.17 4.73
CA SER A 109 13.86 -8.44 4.73
C SER A 109 13.05 -7.15 4.62
N ALA A 110 13.42 -6.09 5.34
CA ALA A 110 12.77 -4.79 5.24
C ALA A 110 12.87 -4.18 3.83
N LEU A 111 14.04 -4.33 3.19
CA LEU A 111 14.27 -3.86 1.82
C LEU A 111 13.41 -4.60 0.80
N LEU A 112 13.29 -5.93 0.92
CA LEU A 112 12.42 -6.72 0.04
C LEU A 112 10.94 -6.45 0.30
N ALA A 113 10.54 -6.25 1.56
CA ALA A 113 9.17 -5.94 1.92
C ALA A 113 8.68 -4.59 1.40
N ALA A 114 9.60 -3.65 1.17
CA ALA A 114 9.31 -2.35 0.58
C ALA A 114 8.82 -2.42 -0.88
N ALA A 115 8.91 -3.58 -1.54
CA ALA A 115 8.32 -3.83 -2.86
C ALA A 115 6.78 -3.90 -2.85
N MET A 116 6.14 -3.73 -1.69
CA MET A 116 4.70 -3.82 -1.50
C MET A 116 3.94 -2.93 -2.49
N PRO A 117 2.93 -3.47 -3.22
CA PRO A 117 2.16 -2.69 -4.17
C PRO A 117 1.28 -1.65 -3.46
N SER A 118 1.12 -0.49 -4.09
CA SER A 118 0.31 0.60 -3.56
C SER A 118 -1.17 0.43 -3.92
N ILE A 119 -1.94 -0.21 -3.05
CA ILE A 119 -3.41 -0.35 -3.22
C ILE A 119 -4.12 0.99 -3.46
N PRO A 120 -3.80 2.10 -2.75
CA PRO A 120 -4.42 3.40 -3.03
C PRO A 120 -4.21 3.86 -4.47
N ALA A 121 -3.03 3.64 -5.05
CA ALA A 121 -2.77 3.97 -6.44
C ALA A 121 -3.64 3.14 -7.41
N LEU A 122 -3.80 1.84 -7.13
CA LEU A 122 -4.65 0.95 -7.94
C LEU A 122 -6.12 1.34 -7.89
N VAL A 123 -6.62 1.74 -6.71
CA VAL A 123 -8.00 2.21 -6.53
C VAL A 123 -8.23 3.53 -7.24
N ARG A 124 -7.29 4.49 -7.11
CA ARG A 124 -7.39 5.77 -7.82
C ARG A 124 -7.43 5.58 -9.34
N ALA A 125 -6.65 4.64 -9.88
CA ALA A 125 -6.72 4.29 -11.30
C ALA A 125 -8.11 3.78 -11.73
N ARG A 126 -8.78 2.97 -10.88
CA ARG A 126 -10.15 2.52 -11.14
C ARG A 126 -11.18 3.65 -11.07
N TRP A 127 -11.04 4.58 -10.11
CA TRP A 127 -11.89 5.78 -10.05
C TRP A 127 -11.74 6.67 -11.29
N THR A 128 -10.50 6.89 -11.75
CA THR A 128 -10.22 7.67 -12.97
C THR A 128 -10.85 7.04 -14.21
N GLU A 129 -10.84 5.71 -14.32
CA GLU A 129 -11.48 5.01 -15.43
C GLU A 129 -13.01 5.14 -15.39
N ILE A 130 -13.64 5.00 -14.21
CA ILE A 130 -15.10 5.07 -14.05
C ILE A 130 -15.64 6.49 -14.28
N PHE A 131 -14.93 7.50 -13.78
CA PHE A 131 -15.35 8.90 -13.81
C PHE A 131 -14.49 9.77 -14.74
N HIS A 132 -14.02 9.19 -15.85
CA HIS A 132 -13.31 9.95 -16.87
C HIS A 132 -14.16 11.15 -17.36
N ASP A 133 -13.58 12.35 -17.35
CA ASP A 133 -14.24 13.63 -17.69
C ASP A 133 -15.51 13.98 -16.90
N ARG A 134 -15.67 13.39 -15.70
CA ARG A 134 -16.85 13.58 -14.85
C ARG A 134 -16.50 14.36 -13.58
N PRO A 135 -17.33 15.34 -13.15
CA PRO A 135 -17.08 16.10 -11.92
C PRO A 135 -17.06 15.22 -10.65
N GLU A 136 -17.70 14.06 -10.70
CA GLU A 136 -17.72 13.04 -9.63
C GLU A 136 -16.32 12.52 -9.26
N LEU A 137 -15.32 12.64 -10.15
CA LEU A 137 -13.95 12.23 -9.89
C LEU A 137 -13.31 13.02 -8.73
N ASN A 138 -13.59 14.32 -8.62
CA ASN A 138 -13.08 15.15 -7.53
C ASN A 138 -13.65 14.69 -6.17
N THR A 139 -14.93 14.34 -6.13
CA THR A 139 -15.58 13.80 -4.93
C THR A 139 -15.00 12.43 -4.57
N ALA A 140 -14.75 11.58 -5.57
CA ALA A 140 -14.11 10.29 -5.36
C ALA A 140 -12.71 10.46 -4.76
N PHE A 141 -11.88 11.36 -5.28
CA PHE A 141 -10.56 11.64 -4.71
C PHE A 141 -10.60 12.28 -3.32
N ALA A 142 -11.59 13.14 -3.05
CA ALA A 142 -11.80 13.66 -1.70
C ALA A 142 -12.16 12.55 -0.70
N PHE A 143 -13.04 11.62 -1.10
CA PHE A 143 -13.36 10.43 -0.30
C PHE A 143 -12.12 9.55 -0.07
N GLU A 144 -11.34 9.31 -1.11
CA GLU A 144 -10.11 8.50 -1.04
C GLU A 144 -9.09 9.10 -0.08
N SER A 145 -8.88 10.42 -0.11
CA SER A 145 -7.98 11.11 0.83
C SER A 145 -8.44 10.97 2.28
N ALA A 146 -9.74 11.17 2.56
CA ALA A 146 -10.28 11.00 3.91
C ALA A 146 -10.19 9.55 4.39
N ALA A 147 -10.42 8.58 3.50
CA ALA A 147 -10.24 7.16 3.79
C ALA A 147 -8.77 6.83 4.09
N ASP A 148 -7.83 7.39 3.32
CA ASP A 148 -6.40 7.18 3.52
C ASP A 148 -5.94 7.72 4.88
N GLU A 149 -6.41 8.90 5.30
CA GLU A 149 -6.13 9.45 6.64
C GLU A 149 -6.66 8.56 7.76
N LEU A 150 -7.91 8.10 7.64
CA LEU A 150 -8.51 7.19 8.62
C LEU A 150 -7.75 5.86 8.71
N VAL A 151 -7.37 5.29 7.57
CA VAL A 151 -6.55 4.07 7.51
C VAL A 151 -5.19 4.31 8.14
N TYR A 152 -4.57 5.49 7.94
CA TYR A 152 -3.26 5.79 8.51
C TYR A 152 -3.31 5.85 10.04
N VAL A 153 -4.30 6.57 10.59
CA VAL A 153 -4.52 6.69 12.03
C VAL A 153 -4.91 5.35 12.65
N ALA A 154 -5.86 4.64 12.03
CA ALA A 154 -6.35 3.35 12.54
C ALA A 154 -5.29 2.25 12.43
N GLY A 155 -4.57 2.17 11.30
CA GLY A 155 -3.52 1.18 11.06
C GLY A 155 -2.36 1.32 12.05
N ALA A 156 -1.84 2.54 12.22
CA ALA A 156 -0.80 2.80 13.20
C ALA A 156 -1.22 2.38 14.63
N SER A 157 -2.40 2.82 15.05
CA SER A 157 -2.95 2.53 16.37
C SER A 157 -3.20 1.04 16.58
N LEU A 158 -3.75 0.35 15.56
CA LEU A 158 -4.00 -1.08 15.59
C LEU A 158 -2.70 -1.87 15.68
N SER A 159 -1.66 -1.48 14.93
CA SER A 159 -0.36 -2.13 14.94
C SER A 159 0.28 -2.09 16.34
N VAL A 160 0.35 -0.90 16.95
CA VAL A 160 0.89 -0.73 18.31
C VAL A 160 0.01 -1.43 19.33
N GLY A 161 -1.31 -1.24 19.27
CA GLY A 161 -2.25 -1.81 20.21
C GLY A 161 -2.20 -3.33 20.24
N LEU A 162 -2.17 -3.98 19.07
CA LEU A 162 -2.00 -5.44 18.97
C LEU A 162 -0.67 -5.90 19.55
N SER A 163 0.41 -5.19 19.21
CA SER A 163 1.76 -5.55 19.67
C SER A 163 1.92 -5.38 21.18
N ALA A 164 1.23 -4.41 21.78
CA ALA A 164 1.23 -4.17 23.23
C ALA A 164 0.28 -5.11 24.00
N ALA A 165 -0.85 -5.49 23.40
CA ALA A 165 -1.88 -6.28 24.08
C ALA A 165 -1.68 -7.80 23.98
N LEU A 166 -1.02 -8.29 22.93
CA LEU A 166 -0.90 -9.72 22.64
C LEU A 166 0.54 -10.22 22.73
N PHE A 167 1.35 -9.86 21.75
CA PHE A 167 2.77 -10.24 21.63
C PHE A 167 3.45 -9.29 20.62
N PRO A 168 4.79 -9.11 20.70
CA PRO A 168 5.50 -8.10 19.91
C PRO A 168 5.22 -8.10 18.41
N GLU A 169 5.03 -9.28 17.82
CA GLU A 169 4.83 -9.49 16.38
C GLU A 169 3.38 -9.30 15.93
N ALA A 170 2.43 -9.19 16.87
CA ALA A 170 1.00 -9.27 16.55
C ALA A 170 0.56 -8.22 15.52
N GLY A 171 1.03 -6.97 15.66
CA GLY A 171 0.78 -5.93 14.66
C GLY A 171 1.32 -6.29 13.27
N MET A 172 2.51 -6.89 13.23
CA MET A 172 3.17 -7.27 11.97
C MET A 172 2.51 -8.49 11.30
N VAL A 173 2.08 -9.48 12.10
CA VAL A 173 1.33 -10.65 11.62
C VAL A 173 0.01 -10.20 11.01
N VAL A 174 -0.77 -9.38 11.72
CA VAL A 174 -2.05 -8.87 11.21
C VAL A 174 -1.84 -8.01 9.96
N SER A 175 -0.83 -7.13 9.94
CA SER A 175 -0.46 -6.36 8.75
C SER A 175 -0.15 -7.27 7.54
N THR A 176 0.62 -8.33 7.75
CA THR A 176 0.99 -9.29 6.70
C THR A 176 -0.22 -10.06 6.18
N LEU A 177 -1.13 -10.48 7.07
CA LEU A 177 -2.38 -11.15 6.70
C LEU A 177 -3.31 -10.21 5.92
N LEU A 178 -3.46 -8.96 6.36
CA LEU A 178 -4.24 -7.95 5.66
C LEU A 178 -3.67 -7.63 4.28
N LEU A 179 -2.34 -7.59 4.14
CA LEU A 179 -1.68 -7.44 2.84
C LEU A 179 -2.03 -8.62 1.93
N ALA A 180 -1.83 -9.86 2.39
CA ALA A 180 -2.06 -11.05 1.58
C ALA A 180 -3.54 -11.21 1.19
N LEU A 181 -4.44 -11.18 2.17
CA LEU A 181 -5.89 -11.36 1.97
C LEU A 181 -6.51 -10.17 1.24
N GLY A 182 -6.14 -8.95 1.61
CA GLY A 182 -6.63 -7.72 0.99
C GLY A 182 -6.19 -7.59 -0.47
N SER A 183 -4.91 -7.88 -0.76
CA SER A 183 -4.42 -7.92 -2.14
C SER A 183 -5.10 -9.03 -2.93
N ALA A 184 -5.25 -10.24 -2.37
CA ALA A 184 -5.94 -11.34 -3.04
C ALA A 184 -7.39 -10.98 -3.37
N ALA A 185 -8.14 -10.44 -2.41
CA ALA A 185 -9.51 -9.98 -2.62
C ALA A 185 -9.60 -8.89 -3.70
N PHE A 186 -8.67 -7.93 -3.69
CA PHE A 186 -8.61 -6.87 -4.70
C PHE A 186 -8.29 -7.39 -6.10
N LEU A 187 -7.38 -8.35 -6.21
CA LEU A 187 -6.94 -8.98 -7.45
C LEU A 187 -7.98 -9.95 -8.03
N LEU A 188 -8.82 -10.55 -7.18
CA LEU A 188 -9.95 -11.36 -7.62
C LEU A 188 -11.06 -10.51 -8.29
N GLN A 189 -11.10 -9.20 -8.06
CA GLN A 189 -12.06 -8.28 -8.69
C GLN A 189 -11.64 -7.88 -10.12
N ARG A 190 -11.35 -8.87 -10.96
CA ARG A 190 -10.86 -8.70 -12.34
C ARG A 190 -11.82 -7.93 -13.25
N SER A 191 -13.12 -7.97 -12.98
CA SER A 191 -14.13 -7.23 -13.76
C SER A 191 -14.02 -5.70 -13.66
N SER A 192 -13.28 -5.21 -12.65
CA SER A 192 -13.02 -3.78 -12.45
C SER A 192 -11.57 -3.38 -12.76
N GLU A 193 -10.78 -4.30 -13.31
CA GLU A 193 -9.41 -4.00 -13.71
C GLU A 193 -9.41 -3.08 -14.94
N PRO A 194 -8.72 -1.92 -14.90
CA PRO A 194 -8.65 -1.03 -16.05
C PRO A 194 -7.95 -1.74 -17.22
N PRO A 195 -8.43 -1.56 -18.47
CA PRO A 195 -7.73 -2.10 -19.64
C PRO A 195 -6.33 -1.49 -19.73
N ILE A 196 -5.34 -2.32 -20.11
CA ILE A 196 -3.97 -1.87 -20.35
C ILE A 196 -4.02 -0.91 -21.55
N ARG A 197 -3.93 0.39 -21.30
CA ARG A 197 -3.80 1.39 -22.37
C ARG A 197 -2.37 1.27 -22.92
N PRO A 198 -2.18 0.94 -24.22
CA PRO A 198 -0.87 1.10 -24.85
C PRO A 198 -0.47 2.55 -24.65
N ALA A 199 0.76 2.81 -24.19
CA ALA A 199 1.26 4.17 -24.09
C ALA A 199 1.03 4.84 -25.45
N GLU A 200 0.17 5.85 -25.49
CA GLU A 200 0.06 6.71 -26.66
C GLU A 200 1.48 7.19 -26.95
N HIS A 201 1.99 6.90 -28.14
CA HIS A 201 3.30 7.34 -28.62
C HIS A 201 3.32 8.87 -28.87
N GLY A 202 2.65 9.67 -28.04
CA GLY A 202 2.23 11.04 -28.33
C GLY A 202 2.78 12.14 -27.40
N ALA A 203 3.54 11.83 -26.35
CA ALA A 203 4.18 12.87 -25.54
C ALA A 203 5.54 12.42 -25.00
N THR A 204 6.56 12.44 -25.87
CA THR A 204 7.97 12.28 -25.53
C THR A 204 8.54 13.52 -24.82
N GLY A 205 7.79 14.10 -23.88
CA GLY A 205 8.18 15.27 -23.11
C GLY A 205 7.94 14.99 -21.63
N SER A 206 9.00 15.08 -20.81
CA SER A 206 8.85 15.07 -19.36
C SER A 206 7.82 16.14 -18.95
N ALA A 207 6.88 15.79 -18.06
CA ALA A 207 5.90 16.74 -17.53
C ALA A 207 6.55 17.97 -16.88
N ILE A 208 7.80 17.85 -16.43
CA ILE A 208 8.62 18.97 -15.91
C ILE A 208 8.96 20.01 -17.00
N ARG A 209 8.91 19.61 -18.28
CA ARG A 209 9.10 20.51 -19.43
C ARG A 209 7.80 21.16 -19.90
N LEU A 210 6.65 20.87 -19.28
CA LEU A 210 5.43 21.61 -19.55
C LEU A 210 5.59 23.02 -18.98
N ARG A 211 5.39 24.04 -19.82
CA ARG A 211 5.47 25.45 -19.42
C ARG A 211 4.61 25.80 -18.20
N ALA A 212 3.53 25.06 -17.96
CA ALA A 212 2.66 25.23 -16.80
C ALA A 212 3.27 24.74 -15.48
N VAL A 213 4.34 23.93 -15.53
CA VAL A 213 5.00 23.29 -14.37
C VAL A 213 6.38 23.92 -14.10
N GLN A 214 6.92 24.68 -15.05
CA GLN A 214 8.15 25.45 -14.85
C GLN A 214 7.80 26.73 -14.07
N ILE A 215 8.08 26.71 -12.77
CA ILE A 215 8.02 27.86 -11.86
C ILE A 215 9.10 28.87 -12.24
#